data_AF-A0A2H5W3Q0-F1
#
_entry.id   AF-A0A2H5W3Q0-F1
#
_cell.length_a   1.000
_cell.length_b   1.000
_cell.length_c   1.000
_cell.angle_alpha   90.00
_cell.angle_beta   90.00
_cell.angle_gamma   90.00
#
_symmetry.space_group_name_H-M   'P 1'
#
loop_
_entity.id
_entity.type
_entity.pdbx_description
1 polymer ?
#
loop_
_entity_poly.entity_id
_entity_poly.type
_entity_poly.pdbx_seq_one_letter_code
_entity_poly.pdbx_strand_id
1 'polypeptide(L)' 'MFRLTIQLPEDLYLALRRAAEAEGVSAAEVIRRALRAYVPSDRWERALAVVGAFEDRATDVAERHDDYLAEVFRGRVR' A
#
# COMPACT_ATOMS: atom_id res chain seq x y z
N MET A 1 -0.72 -18.20 7.28
CA MET A 1 0.44 -18.25 6.36
C MET A 1 0.43 -19.60 5.67
N PHE A 2 0.61 -19.64 4.36
CA PHE A 2 0.76 -20.87 3.59
C PHE A 2 2.25 -21.14 3.34
N ARG A 3 2.66 -22.41 3.32
CA ARG A 3 4.04 -22.81 3.00
C ARG A 3 4.12 -23.17 1.52
N LEU A 4 5.04 -22.53 0.82
CA LEU A 4 5.38 -22.84 -0.56
C LEU A 4 6.88 -23.16 -0.63
N THR A 5 7.24 -24.26 -1.30
CA THR A 5 8.63 -24.62 -1.58
C THR A 5 8.87 -24.43 -3.08
N ILE A 6 9.80 -23.55 -3.45
CA ILE A 6 10.21 -23.30 -4.83
C ILE A 6 11.71 -23.49 -4.97
N GLN A 7 12.16 -23.93 -6.15
CA GLN A 7 13.57 -23.94 -6.51
C GLN A 7 13.93 -22.59 -7.15
N LEU A 8 15.07 -22.03 -6.74
CA LEU A 8 15.60 -20.78 -7.28
C LEU A 8 16.86 -21.08 -8.08
N PRO A 9 17.04 -20.46 -9.26
CA PRO A 9 18.34 -20.39 -9.91
C PRO A 9 19.41 -19.85 -8.94
N GLU A 10 20.63 -20.37 -9.04
CA GLU A 10 21.72 -20.04 -8.11
C GLU A 10 22.03 -18.54 -8.10
N ASP A 11 22.06 -17.91 -9.27
CA ASP A 11 22.28 -16.47 -9.45
C ASP A 11 21.20 -15.64 -8.72
N LEU A 12 19.94 -16.04 -8.84
CA LEU A 12 18.83 -15.36 -8.17
C LEU A 12 18.89 -15.56 -6.64
N TYR A 13 19.28 -16.74 -6.18
CA TYR A 13 19.48 -17.01 -4.76
C TYR A 13 20.60 -16.13 -4.17
N LEU A 14 21.74 -16.01 -4.87
CA LEU A 14 22.84 -15.15 -4.44
C LEU A 14 22.45 -13.67 -4.43
N ALA A 15 21.72 -13.20 -5.44
CA ALA A 15 21.21 -11.83 -5.48
C ALA A 15 20.24 -11.55 -4.31
N LEU A 16 19.33 -12.48 -4.02
CA LEU A 16 18.41 -12.39 -2.89
C LEU A 16 19.14 -12.31 -1.55
N ARG A 17 20.17 -13.13 -1.35
CA ARG A 17 20.99 -13.13 -0.12
C ARG A 17 21.67 -11.78 0.09
N ARG A 18 22.28 -11.22 -0.96
CA ARG A 18 22.93 -9.90 -0.90
C ARG A 18 21.95 -8.79 -0.56
N ALA A 19 20.76 -8.79 -1.18
CA ALA A 19 19.72 -7.80 -0.88
C ALA A 19 19.26 -7.88 0.58
N ALA A 20 19.01 -9.09 1.07
CA ALA A 20 18.60 -9.33 2.45
C ALA A 20 19.67 -8.84 3.46
N GLU A 21 20.95 -9.12 3.19
CA GLU A 21 22.07 -8.69 4.03
C GLU A 21 22.26 -7.17 4.00
N ALA A 22 22.17 -6.53 2.83
CA ALA A 22 22.29 -5.09 2.69
C ALA A 22 21.17 -4.32 3.44
N GLU A 23 19.95 -4.87 3.46
CA GLU A 23 18.79 -4.27 4.14
C GLU A 23 18.63 -4.71 5.61
N GLY A 24 19.41 -5.69 6.08
CA GLY A 24 19.27 -6.25 7.44
C GLY A 24 17.94 -6.98 7.67
N VAL A 25 17.34 -7.55 6.63
CA VAL A 25 16.05 -8.27 6.69
C VAL A 25 16.20 -9.73 6.28
N SER A 26 15.19 -10.55 6.55
CA SER A 26 15.18 -11.94 6.07
C SER A 26 14.98 -12.02 4.55
N ALA A 27 15.58 -13.03 3.91
CA ALA A 27 15.33 -13.34 2.49
C ALA A 27 13.82 -13.53 2.18
N ALA A 28 13.08 -14.12 3.13
CA ALA A 28 11.63 -14.27 3.01
C ALA A 28 10.88 -12.92 2.97
N GLU A 29 11.38 -11.88 3.63
CA GLU A 29 10.79 -10.54 3.58
C GLU A 29 11.03 -9.88 2.23
N VAL A 30 12.25 -9.99 1.68
CA VAL A 30 12.57 -9.52 0.33
C VAL A 30 11.66 -10.19 -0.70
N ILE A 31 11.50 -11.52 -0.63
CA ILE A 31 10.58 -12.26 -1.52
C ILE A 31 9.14 -11.74 -1.37
N ARG A 32 8.64 -11.56 -0.14
CA ARG A 32 7.28 -11.06 0.08
C ARG A 32 7.06 -9.67 -0.51
N ARG A 33 8.03 -8.75 -0.35
CA ARG A 33 7.96 -7.40 -0.93
C ARG A 33 7.96 -7.45 -2.44
N ALA A 34 8.87 -8.24 -3.03
CA ALA A 34 8.93 -8.43 -4.48
C ALA A 34 7.61 -9.00 -5.02
N LEU A 35 7.04 -10.03 -4.38
CA LEU A 35 5.76 -10.60 -4.77
C LEU A 35 4.59 -9.62 -4.61
N ARG A 36 4.56 -8.80 -3.56
CA ARG A 36 3.53 -7.75 -3.39
C ARG A 36 3.62 -6.65 -4.45
N ALA A 37 4.83 -6.34 -4.92
CA ALA A 37 5.03 -5.37 -5.99
C ALA A 37 4.72 -5.96 -7.37
N TYR A 38 5.07 -7.23 -7.58
CA TYR A 38 4.86 -7.93 -8.85
C TYR A 38 3.41 -8.33 -9.08
N VAL A 39 2.73 -8.83 -8.04
CA VAL A 39 1.31 -9.19 -8.13
C VAL A 39 0.50 -7.89 -8.08
N PRO A 40 -0.22 -7.53 -9.14
CA PRO A 40 -1.04 -6.33 -9.14
C PRO A 40 -2.02 -6.39 -7.97
N SER A 41 -2.02 -5.34 -7.15
CA SER A 41 -3.03 -5.22 -6.13
C SER A 41 -4.28 -4.63 -6.77
N ASP A 42 -5.41 -5.35 -6.68
CA ASP A 42 -6.76 -4.82 -6.92
C ASP A 42 -7.05 -3.53 -6.14
N ARG A 43 -6.19 -3.10 -5.20
CA ARG A 43 -6.39 -1.89 -4.41
C ARG A 43 -6.60 -0.66 -5.31
N TRP A 44 -5.81 -0.50 -6.36
CA TRP A 44 -5.95 0.65 -7.26
C TRP A 44 -7.15 0.51 -8.18
N GLU A 45 -7.40 -0.68 -8.73
CA GLU A 45 -8.59 -0.94 -9.55
C GLU A 45 -9.89 -0.78 -8.73
N ARG A 46 -9.94 -1.26 -7.49
CA ARG A 46 -11.07 -1.02 -6.57
C ARG A 46 -11.21 0.44 -6.16
N ALA A 47 -10.10 1.15 -5.95
CA ALA A 47 -10.14 2.58 -5.63
C ALA A 47 -10.64 3.40 -6.84
N LEU A 48 -10.21 3.05 -8.06
CA LEU A 48 -10.70 3.67 -9.29
C LEU A 48 -12.17 3.33 -9.56
N ALA A 49 -12.61 2.11 -9.23
CA ALA A 49 -14.00 1.69 -9.41
C ALA A 49 -15.02 2.50 -8.58
N VAL A 50 -14.58 3.19 -7.52
CA VAL A 50 -15.44 4.04 -6.69
C VAL A 50 -15.33 5.53 -7.02
N VAL A 51 -14.41 5.94 -7.91
CA VAL A 51 -14.29 7.34 -8.35
C VAL A 51 -15.54 7.70 -9.16
N GLY A 52 -16.25 8.75 -8.74
CA GLY A 52 -17.50 9.19 -9.37
C GLY A 52 -18.73 8.36 -9.01
N ALA A 53 -18.61 7.36 -8.14
CA ALA A 53 -19.75 6.57 -7.65
C ALA A 53 -20.60 7.33 -6.61
N PHE A 54 -20.06 8.42 -6.05
CA PHE A 54 -20.71 9.25 -5.05
C PHE A 54 -20.61 10.72 -5.46
N GLU A 55 -21.71 11.45 -5.28
CA GLU A 55 -21.80 12.89 -5.53
C GLU A 55 -22.10 13.59 -4.21
N ASP A 56 -21.30 14.61 -3.89
CA ASP A 56 -21.51 15.51 -2.77
C ASP A 56 -21.74 16.93 -3.30
N ARG A 57 -22.53 17.72 -2.60
CA ARG A 57 -22.72 19.15 -2.90
C ARG A 57 -21.45 19.95 -2.64
N ALA A 58 -20.59 19.49 -1.73
CA ALA A 58 -19.29 20.06 -1.49
C ALA A 58 -18.26 19.45 -2.46
N THR A 59 -17.89 20.21 -3.48
CA THR A 59 -16.95 19.76 -4.53
C THR A 59 -15.48 20.05 -4.20
N ASP A 60 -15.21 20.81 -3.13
CA ASP A 60 -13.89 21.29 -2.71
C ASP A 60 -13.32 20.55 -1.48
N VAL A 61 -13.97 19.47 -1.05
CA VAL A 61 -13.60 18.72 0.17
C VAL A 61 -12.16 18.20 0.13
N ALA A 62 -11.68 17.78 -1.05
CA ALA A 62 -10.31 17.29 -1.20
C ALA A 62 -9.26 18.39 -1.02
N GLU A 63 -9.59 19.64 -1.33
CA GLU A 63 -8.69 20.80 -1.23
C GLU A 63 -8.79 21.49 0.14
N ARG A 64 -9.97 21.46 0.75
CA ARG A 64 -10.30 22.22 1.96
C ARG A 64 -10.59 21.35 3.17
N HIS A 65 -10.12 20.11 3.17
CA HIS A 65 -10.38 19.15 4.24
C HIS A 65 -10.10 19.72 5.64
N ASP A 66 -9.03 20.49 5.80
CA ASP A 66 -8.65 21.09 7.09
C ASP A 66 -9.66 22.14 7.58
N ASP A 67 -10.23 22.94 6.68
CA ASP A 67 -11.27 23.93 7.02
C ASP A 67 -12.53 23.23 7.53
N TYR A 68 -12.97 22.19 6.81
CA TYR A 68 -14.15 21.39 7.18
C TYR A 68 -13.95 20.71 8.53
N LEU A 69 -12.78 20.12 8.77
CA LEU A 69 -12.45 19.52 10.07
C LEU A 69 -12.42 20.58 11.18
N ALA A 70 -11.81 21.74 10.91
CA ALA A 70 -11.75 22.84 11.88
C ALA A 70 -13.14 23.39 12.21
N GLU A 71 -14.06 23.47 11.26
CA GLU A 71 -15.46 23.85 11.49
C GLU A 71 -16.16 22.87 12.45
N VAL A 72 -16.06 21.56 12.16
CA VAL A 72 -16.69 20.50 12.96
C VAL A 72 -16.12 20.45 14.38
N PHE A 73 -14.80 20.54 14.54
CA PHE A 73 -14.16 20.43 15.85
C PHE A 73 -14.23 21.71 16.69
N ARG A 74 -14.34 22.89 16.07
CA ARG A 74 -14.61 24.15 16.80
C ARG A 74 -15.96 24.14 17.52
N GLY A 75 -16.96 23.43 16.98
CA GLY A 75 -18.28 23.28 17.61
C GLY A 75 -18.35 22.25 18.74
N ARG A 76 -17.32 21.41 18.93
CA ARG A 76 -17.32 20.29 19.89
C ARG A 76 -16.60 20.58 21.21
N VAL A 77 -16.01 21.78 21.33
CA VAL A 77 -15.41 22.29 22.57
C VAL A 77 -16.42 23.21 23.26
N ARG A 78 -17.41 22.61 23.94
CA ARG A 78 -18.17 23.24 25.02
C ARG A 78 -18.41 22.22 26.10
#